data_AF-A0A1I3XVU8-F1
#
_entry.id   AF-A0A1I3XVU8-F1
#
_cell.length_a   1.000
_cell.length_b   1.000
_cell.length_c   1.000
_cell.angle_alpha   90.00
_cell.angle_beta   90.00
_cell.angle_gamma   90.00
#
_symmetry.space_group_name_H-M   'P 1'
#
loop_
_entity.id
_entity.type
_entity.pdbx_description
1 polymer ?
#
loop_
_entity_poly.entity_id
_entity_poly.type
_entity_poly.pdbx_seq_one_letter_code
_entity_poly.pdbx_strand_id
1 'polypeptide(L)'
;MVDMKFNSQYFTAGAFAVVAGLLWFYYSEYQDKAEAYDNLKLQHDQQLIAINQQQERIQHLAELDKTHTQELAHAKTEIDTLRADVAAGRRKLRIKATCPVRETTPSDSVVTSTTVELPGETGSAVLDIREGIINDRAKLKYLQGYVKAECGGR
;
A
#
# COMPACT_ATOMS: atom_id res chain seq x y z
N MET A 1 -7.90 -49.63 75.99
CA MET A 1 -8.77 -50.06 74.88
C MET A 1 -9.92 -49.07 74.85
N VAL A 2 -9.82 -48.03 74.01
CA VAL A 2 -10.83 -46.97 73.92
C VAL A 2 -11.75 -47.36 72.77
N ASP A 3 -12.96 -47.80 73.09
CA ASP A 3 -14.00 -48.06 72.11
C ASP A 3 -14.44 -46.73 71.48
N MET A 4 -13.82 -46.39 70.35
CA MET A 4 -14.19 -45.23 69.57
C MET A 4 -15.46 -45.56 68.78
N LYS A 5 -16.64 -45.30 69.36
CA LYS A 5 -17.92 -45.33 68.66
C LYS A 5 -17.95 -44.21 67.62
N PHE A 6 -17.41 -44.49 66.43
CA PHE A 6 -17.61 -43.64 65.26
C PHE A 6 -19.09 -43.63 64.91
N ASN A 7 -19.78 -42.57 65.29
CA ASN A 7 -21.20 -42.39 65.00
C ASN A 7 -21.38 -42.37 63.47
N SER A 8 -22.19 -43.29 62.93
CA SER A 8 -22.39 -43.50 61.49
C SER A 8 -22.78 -42.22 60.73
N GLN A 9 -23.39 -41.25 61.43
CA GLN A 9 -23.76 -39.94 60.89
C GLN A 9 -22.55 -39.06 60.55
N TYR A 10 -21.41 -39.19 61.26
CA TYR A 10 -20.18 -38.44 60.91
C TYR A 10 -19.50 -39.01 59.66
N PHE A 11 -19.64 -40.31 59.41
CA PHE A 11 -19.10 -40.96 58.22
C PHE A 11 -19.85 -40.50 56.95
N THR A 12 -21.18 -40.44 57.00
CA THR A 12 -21.99 -39.95 55.88
C THR A 12 -21.74 -38.46 55.60
N ALA A 13 -21.65 -37.63 56.64
CA ALA A 13 -21.29 -36.22 56.49
C ALA A 13 -19.88 -36.02 55.89
N GLY A 14 -18.91 -36.84 56.31
CA GLY A 14 -17.58 -36.86 55.72
C GLY A 14 -17.59 -37.23 54.23
N ALA A 15 -18.35 -38.26 53.85
CA ALA A 15 -18.48 -38.66 52.45
C ALA A 15 -19.09 -37.56 51.58
N PHE A 16 -20.14 -36.86 52.06
CA PHE A 16 -20.71 -35.72 51.34
C PHE A 16 -19.73 -34.55 51.18
N ALA A 17 -18.93 -34.27 52.21
CA ALA A 17 -17.91 -33.23 52.13
C ALA A 17 -16.83 -33.55 51.08
N VAL A 18 -16.40 -34.81 50.96
CA VAL A 18 -15.46 -35.25 49.93
C VAL A 18 -16.06 -35.11 48.54
N VAL A 19 -17.31 -35.56 48.34
CA VAL A 19 -17.98 -35.44 47.04
C VAL A 19 -18.17 -33.97 46.65
N ALA A 20 -18.56 -33.11 47.58
CA ALA A 20 -18.68 -31.67 47.34
C ALA A 20 -17.33 -31.04 46.97
N GLY A 21 -16.25 -31.43 47.64
CA GLY A 21 -14.89 -30.96 47.32
C GLY A 21 -14.42 -31.41 45.93
N LEU A 22 -14.67 -32.66 45.55
CA LEU A 22 -14.35 -33.18 44.22
C LEU A 22 -15.17 -32.49 43.12
N LEU A 23 -16.47 -32.26 43.36
CA LEU A 23 -17.31 -31.51 42.44
C LEU A 23 -16.83 -30.08 42.28
N TRP A 24 -16.48 -29.38 43.37
CA TRP A 24 -15.91 -28.04 43.31
C TRP A 24 -14.60 -28.00 42.54
N PHE A 25 -13.67 -28.91 42.85
CA PHE A 25 -12.37 -29.00 42.19
C PHE A 25 -12.51 -29.23 40.67
N TYR A 26 -13.40 -30.16 40.29
CA TYR A 26 -13.73 -30.41 38.89
C TYR A 26 -14.34 -29.16 38.26
N TYR A 27 -15.35 -28.54 38.88
CA TYR A 27 -16.00 -27.34 38.34
C TYR A 27 -15.02 -26.17 38.17
N SER A 28 -14.07 -25.98 39.10
CA SER A 28 -13.04 -24.95 38.99
C SER A 28 -12.11 -25.20 37.81
N GLU A 29 -11.69 -26.44 37.58
CA GLU A 29 -10.83 -26.76 36.44
C GLU A 29 -11.56 -26.56 35.10
N TYR A 30 -12.87 -26.83 35.03
CA TYR A 30 -13.68 -26.55 33.84
C TYR A 30 -13.86 -25.05 33.57
N GLN A 31 -14.04 -24.24 34.61
CA GLN A 31 -14.14 -22.79 34.49
C GLN A 31 -12.83 -22.20 33.92
N ASP A 32 -11.68 -22.61 34.46
CA ASP A 32 -10.38 -22.17 33.97
C ASP A 32 -10.17 -22.51 32.49
N LYS A 33 -10.60 -23.71 32.06
CA LYS A 33 -10.53 -24.10 30.64
C LYS A 33 -11.49 -23.27 29.78
N ALA A 34 -12.73 -23.05 30.23
CA ALA A 34 -13.71 -22.24 29.51
C ALA A 34 -13.22 -20.80 29.31
N GLU A 35 -12.66 -20.19 30.35
CA GLU A 35 -12.05 -18.86 30.28
C GLU A 35 -10.83 -18.84 29.35
N ALA A 36 -9.99 -19.87 29.39
CA ALA A 36 -8.86 -19.99 28.46
C ALA A 36 -9.30 -20.10 26.99
N TYR A 37 -10.38 -20.85 26.71
CA TYR A 37 -10.95 -20.94 25.37
C TYR A 37 -11.52 -19.61 24.88
N ASP A 38 -12.27 -18.90 25.73
CA ASP A 38 -12.85 -17.60 25.38
C ASP A 38 -11.77 -16.55 25.14
N ASN A 39 -10.74 -16.52 25.99
CA ASN A 39 -9.59 -15.63 25.79
C ASN A 39 -8.82 -15.95 24.50
N LEU A 40 -8.59 -17.24 24.21
CA LEU A 40 -7.94 -17.67 22.98
C LEU A 40 -8.77 -17.28 21.76
N LYS A 41 -10.09 -17.49 21.80
CA LYS A 41 -11.01 -17.11 20.74
C LYS A 41 -11.00 -15.59 20.50
N LEU A 42 -11.05 -14.79 21.57
CA LEU A 42 -10.98 -13.34 21.49
C LEU A 42 -9.67 -12.89 20.82
N GLN A 43 -8.54 -13.49 21.20
CA GLN A 43 -7.24 -13.21 20.58
C GLN A 43 -7.22 -13.59 19.10
N HIS A 44 -7.77 -14.74 18.73
CA HIS A 44 -7.88 -15.15 17.33
C HIS A 44 -8.77 -14.21 16.52
N ASP A 45 -9.93 -13.81 17.05
CA ASP A 45 -10.83 -12.87 16.38
C ASP A 45 -10.17 -11.51 16.18
N GLN A 46 -9.43 -11.02 17.19
CA GLN A 46 -8.62 -9.79 17.06
C GLN A 46 -7.54 -9.91 15.98
N GLN A 47 -6.83 -11.05 15.93
CA GLN A 47 -5.83 -11.31 14.89
C GLN A 47 -6.47 -11.37 13.50
N LEU A 48 -7.63 -12.00 13.35
CA LEU A 48 -8.36 -12.06 12.08
C LEU A 48 -8.80 -10.68 11.61
N ILE A 49 -9.30 -9.83 12.52
CA ILE A 49 -9.65 -8.45 12.20
C ILE A 49 -8.40 -7.69 11.70
N ALA A 50 -7.27 -7.82 12.39
CA ALA A 50 -6.03 -7.17 11.99
C ALA A 50 -5.52 -7.65 10.63
N ILE A 51 -5.56 -8.97 10.37
CA ILE A 51 -5.15 -9.56 9.08
C ILE A 51 -6.06 -9.07 7.96
N ASN A 52 -7.38 -9.06 8.16
CA ASN A 52 -8.32 -8.57 7.15
C ASN A 52 -8.07 -7.10 6.83
N GLN A 53 -7.85 -6.26 7.84
CA GLN A 53 -7.49 -4.85 7.63
C GLN A 53 -6.18 -4.69 6.85
N GLN A 54 -5.17 -5.50 7.15
CA GLN A 54 -3.91 -5.50 6.39
C GLN A 54 -4.12 -5.95 4.94
N GLN A 55 -4.95 -6.96 4.72
CA GLN A 55 -5.24 -7.49 3.40
C GLN A 55 -5.98 -6.47 2.53
N GLU A 56 -6.96 -5.75 3.09
CA GLU A 56 -7.63 -4.66 2.40
C GLU A 56 -6.64 -3.55 1.98
N ARG A 57 -5.72 -3.16 2.88
CA ARG A 57 -4.67 -2.17 2.53
C ARG A 57 -3.78 -2.67 1.40
N ILE A 58 -3.31 -3.92 1.47
CA ILE A 58 -2.46 -4.51 0.43
C ILE A 58 -3.20 -4.53 -0.92
N GLN A 59 -4.48 -4.91 -0.95
CA GLN A 59 -5.28 -4.93 -2.17
C GLN A 59 -5.45 -3.53 -2.76
N HIS A 60 -5.77 -2.54 -1.92
CA HIS A 60 -5.92 -1.16 -2.36
C HIS A 60 -4.61 -0.60 -2.92
N LEU A 61 -3.48 -0.88 -2.27
CA LEU A 61 -2.15 -0.48 -2.76
C LEU A 61 -1.78 -1.18 -4.07
N ALA A 62 -2.12 -2.47 -4.21
CA ALA A 62 -1.87 -3.21 -5.45
C ALA A 62 -2.69 -2.64 -6.63
N GLU A 63 -3.94 -2.23 -6.41
CA GLU A 63 -4.75 -1.61 -7.46
C GLU A 63 -4.24 -0.22 -7.84
N LEU A 64 -3.81 0.57 -6.85
CA LEU A 64 -3.17 1.87 -7.08
C LEU A 64 -1.89 1.71 -7.92
N ASP A 65 -1.03 0.76 -7.55
CA ASP A 65 0.21 0.44 -8.26
C ASP A 65 -0.06 -0.01 -9.70
N LYS A 66 -1.02 -0.91 -9.89
CA LYS A 66 -1.43 -1.41 -11.22
C LYS A 66 -1.85 -0.26 -12.14
N THR A 67 -2.69 0.64 -11.63
CA THR A 67 -3.19 1.79 -12.41
C THR A 67 -2.03 2.70 -12.85
N HIS A 68 -1.14 3.07 -11.93
CA HIS A 68 -0.02 3.96 -12.24
C HIS A 68 1.06 3.31 -13.11
N THR A 69 1.31 2.02 -12.92
CA THR A 69 2.25 1.26 -13.75
C THR A 69 1.74 1.12 -15.17
N GLN A 70 0.44 0.90 -15.37
CA GLN A 70 -0.18 0.85 -16.70
C GLN A 70 -0.09 2.20 -17.41
N GLU A 71 -0.42 3.31 -16.74
CA GLU A 71 -0.28 4.66 -17.30
C GLU A 71 1.17 4.95 -17.71
N LEU A 72 2.13 4.60 -16.86
CA LEU A 72 3.55 4.82 -17.13
C LEU A 72 4.05 3.98 -18.30
N ALA A 73 3.64 2.71 -18.38
CA ALA A 73 4.00 1.82 -19.48
C ALA A 73 3.45 2.34 -20.81
N HIS A 74 2.19 2.77 -20.85
CA HIS A 74 1.58 3.34 -22.05
C HIS A 74 2.31 4.62 -22.50
N ALA A 75 2.66 5.51 -21.57
CA ALA A 75 3.38 6.74 -21.92
C ALA A 75 4.80 6.45 -22.44
N LYS A 76 5.48 5.44 -21.90
CA LYS A 76 6.79 4.99 -22.39
C LYS A 76 6.72 4.41 -23.79
N THR A 77 5.75 3.53 -24.06
CA THR A 77 5.60 2.97 -25.42
C THR A 77 5.33 4.05 -26.45
N GLU A 78 4.53 5.07 -26.12
CA GLU A 78 4.32 6.22 -26.99
C GLU A 78 5.63 6.98 -27.28
N ILE A 79 6.46 7.25 -26.26
CA ILE A 79 7.77 7.90 -26.46
C ILE A 79 8.70 7.05 -27.30
N ASP A 80 8.76 5.74 -27.06
CA ASP A 80 9.63 4.84 -27.83
C ASP A 80 9.23 4.79 -29.31
N THR A 81 7.93 4.76 -29.61
CA THR A 81 7.46 4.86 -31.00
C THR A 81 7.83 6.19 -31.65
N LEU A 82 7.72 7.31 -30.91
CA LEU A 82 8.14 8.62 -31.39
C LEU A 82 9.64 8.69 -31.62
N ARG A 83 10.45 8.10 -30.73
CA ARG A 83 11.91 8.02 -30.88
C ARG A 83 12.28 7.24 -32.15
N ALA A 84 11.62 6.10 -32.39
CA ALA A 84 11.83 5.30 -33.60
C ALA A 84 11.42 6.04 -34.89
N ASP A 85 10.31 6.76 -34.88
CA ASP A 85 9.84 7.55 -36.03
C ASP A 85 10.74 8.74 -36.35
N VAL A 86 11.28 9.41 -35.32
CA VAL A 86 12.23 10.51 -35.49
C VAL A 86 13.58 9.99 -35.99
N ALA A 87 14.09 8.89 -35.41
CA ALA A 87 15.34 8.26 -35.86
C ALA A 87 15.25 7.76 -37.31
N ALA A 88 14.10 7.25 -37.72
CA ALA A 88 13.85 6.82 -39.10
C ALA A 88 13.52 7.98 -40.06
N GLY A 89 13.52 9.23 -39.59
CA GLY A 89 13.18 10.42 -40.39
C GLY A 89 11.72 10.50 -40.84
N ARG A 90 10.84 9.61 -40.35
CA ARG A 90 9.40 9.60 -40.67
C ARG A 90 8.65 10.75 -40.00
N ARG A 91 9.17 11.25 -38.87
CA ARG A 91 8.64 12.42 -38.16
C ARG A 91 9.76 13.41 -37.85
N LYS A 92 9.44 14.70 -37.91
CA LYS A 92 10.36 15.80 -37.57
C LYS A 92 9.92 16.46 -36.27
N LEU A 93 10.86 16.65 -35.34
CA LEU A 93 10.62 17.42 -34.12
C LEU A 93 10.80 18.91 -34.40
N ARG A 94 9.78 19.69 -34.04
CA ARG A 94 9.77 21.15 -34.17
C ARG A 94 9.49 21.74 -32.81
N ILE A 95 10.34 22.68 -32.39
CA ILE A 95 10.10 23.46 -31.18
C ILE A 95 9.80 24.90 -31.55
N LYS A 96 8.83 25.48 -30.84
CA LYS A 96 8.59 26.91 -30.91
C LYS A 96 9.58 27.59 -29.97
N ALA A 97 10.68 28.08 -30.52
CA ALA A 97 11.69 28.82 -29.77
C ALA A 97 11.63 30.29 -30.14
N THR A 98 11.78 31.16 -29.14
CA THR A 98 12.08 32.57 -29.34
C THR A 98 13.55 32.75 -28.98
N CYS A 99 14.41 32.86 -29.98
CA CYS A 99 15.83 33.14 -29.76
C CYS A 99 16.00 34.67 -29.66
N PRO A 100 16.44 35.22 -28.52
CA PRO A 100 16.83 36.61 -28.48
C PRO A 100 18.08 36.80 -29.35
N VAL A 101 17.96 37.62 -30.40
CA VAL A 101 19.11 38.09 -31.19
C VAL A 101 19.93 38.98 -30.26
N ARG A 102 21.24 38.72 -30.14
CA ARG A 102 22.15 39.70 -29.51
C ARG A 102 22.17 40.93 -30.41
N GLU A 103 21.49 41.99 -29.98
CA GLU A 103 21.48 43.26 -30.69
C GLU A 103 22.89 43.86 -30.72
N THR A 104 23.48 43.92 -31.91
CA THR A 104 24.24 45.09 -32.30
C THR A 104 23.37 45.80 -33.33
N THR A 105 22.75 46.92 -32.91
CA THR A 105 21.84 47.84 -33.64
C THR A 105 20.36 47.67 -33.29
N PRO A 106 19.65 48.73 -32.84
CA PRO A 106 18.25 48.66 -32.48
C PRO A 106 17.41 48.73 -33.76
N SER A 107 16.50 47.78 -33.95
CA SER A 107 15.42 47.95 -34.91
C SER A 107 14.14 47.42 -34.30
N ASP A 108 13.21 48.34 -34.04
CA ASP A 108 11.81 48.06 -33.72
C ASP A 108 11.25 47.05 -34.73
N SER A 109 11.16 45.78 -34.34
CA SER A 109 10.40 44.79 -35.08
C SER A 109 9.89 43.72 -34.14
N VAL A 110 8.60 43.48 -34.23
CA VAL A 110 7.89 42.43 -33.49
C VAL A 110 8.50 41.09 -33.87
N VAL A 111 9.19 40.45 -32.91
CA VAL A 111 9.84 39.15 -33.12
C VAL A 111 8.76 38.08 -33.36
N THR A 112 8.59 37.69 -34.62
CA THR A 112 7.78 36.55 -35.02
C THR A 112 8.51 35.27 -34.63
N SER A 113 7.89 34.44 -33.77
CA SER A 113 8.43 33.14 -33.36
C SER A 113 8.73 32.26 -34.57
N THR A 114 10.01 32.01 -34.86
CA THR A 114 10.44 31.11 -35.94
C THR A 114 10.41 29.66 -35.44
N THR A 115 9.86 28.74 -36.23
CA THR A 115 9.85 27.31 -35.89
C THR A 115 11.17 26.70 -36.31
N VAL A 116 11.94 26.16 -35.36
CA VAL A 116 13.25 25.54 -35.62
C VAL A 116 13.05 24.02 -35.74
N GLU A 117 13.52 23.42 -36.84
CA GLU A 117 13.60 21.97 -36.99
C GLU A 117 14.85 21.47 -36.25
N LEU A 118 14.70 20.49 -35.35
CA LEU A 118 15.85 19.91 -34.65
C LEU A 118 16.52 18.82 -35.51
N PRO A 119 17.86 18.79 -35.59
CA PRO A 119 18.59 17.64 -36.12
C PRO A 119 18.29 16.37 -35.33
N GLY A 120 18.47 15.20 -35.94
CA GLY A 120 18.18 13.90 -35.34
C GLY A 120 18.86 13.68 -33.98
N GLU A 121 20.13 14.10 -33.84
CA GLU A 121 20.85 14.01 -32.55
C GLU A 121 20.25 14.90 -31.44
N THR A 122 19.81 16.12 -31.76
CA THR A 122 19.19 17.03 -30.77
C THR A 122 17.75 16.64 -30.46
N GLY A 123 17.05 16.01 -31.42
CA GLY A 123 15.70 15.48 -31.24
C GLY A 123 15.62 14.37 -30.19
N SER A 124 16.66 13.52 -30.10
CA SER A 124 16.72 12.47 -29.08
C SER A 124 16.78 13.04 -27.66
N ALA A 125 17.60 14.08 -27.43
CA ALA A 125 17.71 14.71 -26.11
C ALA A 125 16.38 15.29 -25.60
N VAL A 126 15.55 15.84 -26.50
CA VAL A 126 14.20 16.34 -26.14
C VAL A 126 13.28 15.19 -25.72
N LEU A 127 13.35 14.04 -26.40
CA LEU A 127 12.57 12.85 -26.03
C LEU A 127 13.06 12.24 -24.71
N ASP A 128 14.38 12.25 -24.44
CA ASP A 128 14.95 11.81 -23.16
C ASP A 128 14.45 12.69 -22.00
N ILE A 129 14.44 14.01 -22.19
CA ILE A 129 13.89 14.95 -21.20
C ILE A 129 12.41 14.68 -20.98
N ARG A 130 11.64 14.44 -22.05
CA ARG A 130 10.22 14.11 -21.96
C ARG A 130 9.98 12.81 -21.17
N GLU A 131 10.80 11.78 -21.42
CA GLU A 131 10.75 10.52 -20.68
C GLU A 131 11.01 10.75 -19.19
N GLY A 132 12.03 11.53 -18.84
CA GLY A 132 12.34 11.92 -17.46
C GLY A 132 11.15 12.61 -16.77
N ILE A 133 10.55 13.61 -17.42
CA ILE A 133 9.39 14.33 -16.88
C ILE A 133 8.18 13.40 -16.66
N ILE A 134 7.92 12.46 -17.58
CA ILE A 134 6.82 11.50 -17.43
C ILE A 134 7.07 10.58 -16.23
N ASN A 135 8.29 10.06 -16.09
CA ASN A 135 8.67 9.21 -14.96
C ASN A 135 8.51 9.94 -13.62
N ASP A 136 8.99 11.18 -13.54
CA ASP A 136 8.90 11.96 -12.31
C ASP A 136 7.46 12.34 -11.97
N ARG A 137 6.64 12.69 -12.98
CA ARG A 137 5.20 12.91 -12.77
C ARG A 137 4.47 11.64 -12.33
N ALA A 138 4.83 10.47 -12.86
CA ALA A 138 4.26 9.20 -12.45
C ALA A 138 4.59 8.89 -10.97
N LYS A 139 5.85 9.09 -10.57
CA LYS A 139 6.26 8.96 -9.16
C LYS A 139 5.50 9.92 -8.25
N LEU A 140 5.37 11.19 -8.64
CA LEU A 140 4.63 12.18 -7.85
C LEU A 140 3.14 11.81 -7.72
N LYS A 141 2.50 11.39 -8.81
CA LYS A 141 1.10 10.91 -8.79
C LYS A 141 0.94 9.69 -7.89
N TYR A 142 1.82 8.71 -8.01
CA TYR A 142 1.82 7.52 -7.16
C TYR A 142 1.96 7.90 -5.69
N LEU A 143 2.93 8.75 -5.34
CA LEU A 143 3.12 9.20 -3.97
C LEU A 143 1.92 10.00 -3.44
N GLN A 144 1.33 10.86 -4.26
CA GLN A 144 0.11 11.58 -3.89
C GLN A 144 -1.07 10.63 -3.65
N GLY A 145 -1.24 9.63 -4.52
CA GLY A 145 -2.23 8.57 -4.38
C GLY A 145 -2.02 7.74 -3.11
N TYR A 146 -0.77 7.35 -2.84
CA TYR A 146 -0.35 6.61 -1.66
C TYR A 146 -0.64 7.40 -0.37
N VAL A 147 -0.24 8.67 -0.30
CA VAL A 147 -0.52 9.53 0.86
C VAL A 147 -2.02 9.71 1.06
N LYS A 148 -2.81 9.85 -0.02
CA LYS A 148 -4.26 9.94 0.10
C LYS A 148 -4.88 8.64 0.63
N ALA A 149 -4.37 7.49 0.19
CA ALA A 149 -4.83 6.18 0.62
C ALA A 149 -4.46 5.88 2.09
N GLU A 150 -3.22 6.16 2.50
CA GLU A 150 -2.71 5.82 3.83
C GLU A 150 -2.99 6.89 4.88
N CYS A 151 -2.95 8.18 4.53
CA CYS A 151 -3.09 9.30 5.46
C CYS A 151 -4.44 10.04 5.36
N GLY A 152 -5.18 9.89 4.26
CA GLY A 152 -6.43 10.62 4.02
C GLY A 152 -7.69 9.97 4.61
N GLY A 153 -7.59 8.77 5.19
CA GLY A 153 -8.71 8.01 5.75
C GLY A 153 -8.93 8.20 7.25
N ARG A 154 -8.56 9.35 7.82
CA ARG A 154 -8.75 9.66 9.26
C ARG A 154 -9.64 10.87 9.47
#